data_AF-A0AB72ULN9-F1
#
_entry.id   AF-A0AB72ULN9-F1
#
_cell.length_a   1.000
_cell.length_b   1.000
_cell.length_c   1.000
_cell.angle_alpha   90.00
_cell.angle_beta   90.00
_cell.angle_gamma   90.00
#
_symmetry.space_group_name_H-M   'P 1'
#
loop_
_entity.id
_entity.type
_entity.pdbx_description
1 polymer ?
#
loop_
_entity_poly.entity_id
_entity_poly.type
_entity_poly.pdbx_seq_one_letter_code
_entity_poly.pdbx_strand_id
1 'polypeptide(L)' 'MSDSVSMWVIYDHPKDYPKNFVARRWVVAGKGVGKSCPTQDEKLADTLHELRESLRSQHPGLTVIPRDQGDDPVIVESWI' A
#
# COMPACT_ATOMS: atom_id res chain seq x y z
N MET A 1 11.95 8.84 -19.90
CA MET A 1 10.97 8.72 -18.80
C MET A 1 11.31 7.45 -18.06
N SER A 2 11.61 7.52 -16.78
CA SER A 2 11.85 6.31 -15.99
C SER A 2 10.49 5.69 -15.68
N ASP A 3 10.21 4.51 -16.23
CA ASP A 3 8.98 3.77 -15.92
C ASP A 3 9.04 3.36 -14.45
N SER A 4 8.28 4.04 -13.59
CA SER A 4 8.15 3.69 -12.18
C SER A 4 6.69 3.38 -11.85
N VAL A 5 6.47 2.24 -11.22
CA VAL A 5 5.14 1.80 -10.78
C VAL A 5 4.95 2.25 -9.33
N SER A 6 3.79 2.86 -9.05
CA SER A 6 3.38 3.21 -7.69
C SER A 6 2.49 2.09 -7.15
N MET A 7 2.76 1.65 -5.93
CA MET A 7 1.98 0.62 -5.25
C MET A 7 1.66 1.10 -3.83
N TRP A 8 0.47 0.83 -3.32
CA TRP A 8 0.12 1.03 -1.92
C TRP A 8 -0.06 -0.31 -1.24
N VAL A 9 0.52 -0.49 -0.06
CA VAL A 9 0.34 -1.70 0.75
C VAL A 9 -0.40 -1.32 2.01
N ILE A 10 -1.48 -2.03 2.32
CA ILE A 10 -2.27 -1.81 3.52
C ILE A 10 -1.86 -2.82 4.59
N TYR A 11 -1.58 -2.28 5.78
CA TYR A 11 -1.21 -2.98 6.98
C TYR A 11 -2.33 -2.85 8.03
N ASP A 12 -2.63 -3.94 8.72
CA ASP A 12 -3.54 -4.06 9.84
C ASP A 12 -2.76 -3.90 11.15
N HIS A 13 -2.94 -2.74 11.81
CA HIS A 13 -2.35 -2.42 13.11
C HIS A 13 -0.85 -2.79 13.23
N PRO A 14 0.03 -2.27 12.34
CA PRO A 14 1.46 -2.54 12.43
C PRO A 14 2.03 -2.01 13.76
N LYS A 15 3.19 -2.53 14.19
CA LYS A 15 3.74 -2.24 15.54
C LYS A 15 3.93 -0.75 15.84
N ASP A 16 4.21 0.07 14.83
CA ASP A 16 4.38 1.51 14.93
C ASP A 16 3.04 2.29 14.94
N TYR A 17 1.95 1.68 14.46
CA TYR A 17 0.59 2.23 14.50
C TYR A 17 -0.41 1.18 15.00
N PRO A 18 -0.34 0.77 16.28
CA PRO A 18 -1.09 -0.37 16.82
C PRO A 18 -2.59 -0.12 17.00
N LYS A 19 -3.12 1.03 16.56
CA LYS A 19 -4.53 1.43 16.66
C LYS A 19 -5.18 1.72 15.31
N ASN A 20 -4.42 1.62 14.21
CA ASN A 20 -4.88 2.08 12.90
C ASN A 20 -4.51 1.08 11.81
N PHE A 21 -5.32 1.06 10.76
CA PHE A 21 -4.89 0.58 9.47
C PHE A 21 -3.97 1.61 8.83
N VAL A 22 -2.91 1.16 8.17
CA VAL A 22 -1.92 2.03 7.54
C VAL A 22 -1.74 1.64 6.08
N ALA A 23 -1.90 2.57 5.15
CA ALA A 23 -1.48 2.38 3.77
C ALA A 23 -0.14 3.08 3.56
N ARG A 24 0.87 2.35 3.07
CA ARG A 24 2.19 2.93 2.73
C ARG A 24 2.42 2.86 1.24
N ARG A 25 2.89 3.96 0.65
CA ARG A 25 3.22 4.00 -0.77
C ARG A 25 4.65 3.54 -1.00
N TRP A 26 4.78 2.65 -1.97
CA TRP A 26 6.02 2.13 -2.51
C TRP A 26 6.15 2.58 -3.96
N VAL A 27 7.38 2.87 -4.37
CA VAL A 27 7.71 3.13 -5.77
C VAL A 27 8.70 2.07 -6.21
N VAL A 28 8.37 1.38 -7.30
CA VAL A 28 9.26 0.44 -7.96
C VAL A 28 9.86 1.15 -9.16
N ALA A 29 11.17 1.42 -9.13
CA ALA A 29 11.87 2.09 -10.22
C ALA A 29 12.80 1.12 -10.98
N GLY A 30 12.69 1.10 -12.31
CA GLY A 30 13.61 0.41 -13.23
C GLY A 30 12.97 -0.71 -14.06
N LYS A 31 13.59 -1.02 -15.21
CA LYS A 31 13.20 -2.16 -16.07
C LYS A 31 13.83 -3.44 -15.53
N GLY A 32 13.02 -4.42 -15.09
CA GLY A 32 13.48 -5.71 -14.56
C GLY A 32 13.20 -5.88 -13.05
N VAL A 33 14.20 -6.34 -12.28
CA VAL A 33 14.15 -6.40 -10.80
C VAL A 33 14.32 -4.97 -10.25
N GLY A 34 13.30 -4.14 -10.44
CA GLY A 34 13.30 -2.76 -9.97
C GLY A 34 13.51 -2.70 -8.46
N LYS A 35 14.26 -1.70 -7.99
CA LYS A 35 14.35 -1.47 -6.54
C LYS A 35 13.01 -0.89 -6.08
N SER A 36 12.33 -1.62 -5.21
CA SER A 36 11.18 -1.11 -4.46
C SER A 36 11.69 -0.24 -3.31
N CYS A 37 11.35 1.04 -3.33
CA CYS A 37 11.68 1.96 -2.25
C CYS A 37 10.38 2.40 -1.57
N PRO A 38 10.30 2.34 -0.22
CA PRO A 38 9.21 2.98 0.48
C PRO A 38 9.34 4.50 0.31
N THR A 39 8.21 5.17 0.18
CA THR A 39 8.14 6.64 0.21
C THR A 39 7.81 7.12 1.62
N GLN A 40 7.71 8.43 1.80
CA GLN A 40 7.20 9.03 3.05
C GLN A 40 5.67 9.14 3.06
N ASP A 41 4.99 8.72 1.98
CA ASP A 41 3.54 8.84 1.91
C ASP A 41 2.88 7.68 2.65
N GLU A 42 2.17 8.04 3.72
CA GLU A 42 1.34 7.14 4.50
C GLU A 42 -0.06 7.70 4.71
N LYS A 43 -1.05 6.82 4.82
CA LYS A 43 -2.43 7.14 5.16
C LYS A 43 -2.86 6.25 6.31
N LEU A 44 -3.54 6.83 7.29
CA LEU A 44 -4.05 6.12 8.45
C LEU A 44 -5.57 6.19 8.47
N ALA A 45 -6.21 5.14 8.95
CA ALA A 45 -7.64 5.12 9.24
C ALA A 45 -7.94 4.16 10.39
N ASP A 46 -9.09 4.33 11.05
CA ASP A 46 -9.54 3.42 12.11
C ASP A 46 -10.12 2.13 11.52
N THR A 47 -10.63 2.18 10.27
CA THR A 47 -11.16 1.02 9.57
C THR A 47 -10.52 0.82 8.20
N LEU A 48 -10.45 -0.45 7.77
CA LEU A 48 -10.01 -0.80 6.42
C LEU A 48 -10.90 -0.14 5.35
N HIS A 49 -12.20 -0.05 5.60
CA HIS A 49 -13.14 0.55 4.65
C HIS A 49 -12.82 2.03 4.36
N GLU A 50 -12.61 2.84 5.40
CA GLU A 50 -12.24 4.25 5.26
C GLU A 50 -10.93 4.42 4.50
N LEU A 51 -9.95 3.56 4.77
CA LEU A 51 -8.66 3.62 4.08
C LEU A 51 -8.81 3.29 2.59
N ARG A 52 -9.63 2.28 2.25
CA ARG A 52 -9.95 1.93 0.85
C ARG A 52 -10.65 3.09 0.12
N GLU A 53 -11.64 3.72 0.74
CA GLU A 53 -12.34 4.87 0.15
C GLU A 53 -11.40 6.09 -0.02
N SER A 54 -10.49 6.30 0.94
CA SER A 54 -9.44 7.33 0.85
C SER A 54 -8.49 7.07 -0.32
N LEU A 55 -8.07 5.82 -0.55
CA LEU A 55 -7.23 5.45 -1.70
C LEU A 55 -7.98 5.60 -3.03
N ARG A 56 -9.23 5.12 -3.13
CA ARG A 56 -10.05 5.23 -4.36
C ARG A 56 -10.29 6.67 -4.77
N SER A 57 -10.63 7.53 -3.81
CA SER A 57 -10.92 8.94 -4.08
C SER A 57 -9.69 9.72 -4.52
N GLN A 58 -8.53 9.43 -3.94
CA GLN A 58 -7.28 10.17 -4.21
C GLN A 58 -6.48 9.59 -5.39
N HIS A 59 -6.65 8.30 -5.67
CA HIS A 59 -5.93 7.58 -6.71
C HIS A 59 -6.91 6.73 -7.54
N PRO A 60 -7.73 7.37 -8.39
CA PRO A 60 -8.67 6.65 -9.23
C PRO A 60 -7.92 5.71 -10.18
N GLY A 61 -8.44 4.50 -10.35
CA GLY A 61 -7.88 3.49 -11.26
C GLY A 61 -6.94 2.46 -10.62
N LEU A 62 -6.64 2.58 -9.32
CA LEU A 62 -5.91 1.53 -8.60
C LEU A 62 -6.71 0.22 -8.57
N THR A 63 -6.02 -0.89 -8.80
CA THR A 63 -6.57 -2.24 -8.72
C THR A 63 -6.16 -2.91 -7.42
N VAL A 64 -7.11 -3.53 -6.74
CA VAL A 64 -6.86 -4.27 -5.49
C VAL A 64 -6.25 -5.63 -5.82
N ILE A 65 -5.10 -5.90 -5.20
CA ILE A 65 -4.44 -7.19 -5.17
C ILE A 65 -4.68 -7.76 -3.76
N PRO A 66 -5.42 -8.87 -3.64
CA PRO A 66 -5.67 -9.49 -2.35
C PRO A 66 -4.36 -10.01 -1.76
N ARG A 67 -4.31 -10.09 -0.42
CA ARG A 67 -3.21 -10.71 0.30
C ARG A 67 -2.92 -12.13 -0.20
N ASP A 68 -1.63 -12.46 -0.27
CA ASP A 68 -1.13 -13.81 -0.43
C ASP A 68 -0.81 -14.48 0.93
N GLN A 69 -0.86 -15.81 0.99
CA GLN A 69 -0.55 -16.55 2.22
C GLN A 69 0.91 -16.36 2.68
N GLY A 70 1.83 -16.10 1.75
CA GLY A 70 3.24 -15.83 2.04
C GLY A 70 3.54 -14.42 2.54
N ASP A 71 2.57 -13.50 2.50
CA ASP A 71 2.74 -12.15 3.00
C ASP A 71 2.88 -12.11 4.53
N ASP A 72 3.56 -11.07 5.02
CA ASP A 72 3.60 -10.77 6.45
C ASP A 72 2.17 -10.74 7.03
N PRO A 73 1.90 -11.38 8.19
CA PRO A 73 0.62 -11.36 8.89
C PRO A 73 -0.08 -10.02 8.99
N VAL A 74 0.64 -8.90 9.08
CA VAL A 74 0.02 -7.59 9.17
C VAL A 74 -0.42 -7.03 7.82
N ILE A 75 0.03 -7.56 6.69
CA ILE A 75 -0.42 -7.10 5.37
C ILE A 75 -1.80 -7.68 5.09
N VAL A 76 -2.72 -6.85 4.59
CA VAL A 76 -4.10 -7.27 4.25
C VAL A 76 -4.42 -7.17 2.76
N GLU A 77 -3.80 -6.23 2.05
CA GLU A 77 -3.93 -6.09 0.59
C GLU A 77 -2.93 -5.08 0.03
N SER A 78 -2.73 -5.13 -1.28
CA SER A 78 -1.95 -4.15 -2.04
C SER A 78 -2.78 -3.54 -3.16
N TRP A 79 -2.39 -2.36 -3.63
CA TRP A 79 -3.09 -1.58 -4.65
C TRP A 79 -2.08 -1.04 -5.66
N ILE A 80 -2.29 -1.26 -6.96
CA ILE A 80 -1.41 -0.82 -8.06
C ILE A 80 -2.20 -0.07 -9.13
#